data_AF-A0A8X7BRH1-F1
#
_entry.id   AF-A0A8X7BRH1-F1
#
_cell.length_a   1.000
_cell.length_b   1.000
_cell.length_c   1.000
_cell.angle_alpha   90.00
_cell.angle_beta   90.00
_cell.angle_gamma   90.00
#
_symmetry.space_group_name_H-M   'P 1'
#
loop_
_entity.id
_entity.type
_entity.pdbx_description
1 polymer ?
#
loop_
_entity_poly.entity_id
_entity_poly.type
_entity_poly.pdbx_seq_one_letter_code
_entity_poly.pdbx_strand_id
1 'polypeptide(L)'
;MDSWSVHTALMAKAALKAHSTPRWTQVLPFVFLGLRSVIKLDINATAAEMVYGTTIRLPSDFFQDTGTNNVSEFVQQLKQTMHNIKPVPTSSQGRKTVFVHPELSLCTHVFLRHDAIRKPLQPSYDGPFAVVKRSEKLITLQRQGKEICFHR
;
A
#
# COMPACT_ATOMS: atom_id res chain seq x y z
N MET A 1 13.89 -1.77 3.11
CA MET A 1 12.61 -2.19 2.49
C MET A 1 12.09 -1.02 1.71
N ASP A 2 12.18 -1.12 0.39
CA ASP A 2 12.05 0.04 -0.48
C ASP A 2 10.60 0.52 -0.50
N SER A 3 10.39 1.84 -0.43
CA SER A 3 9.06 2.48 -0.48
C SER A 3 8.23 2.06 -1.70
N TRP A 4 8.89 1.45 -2.69
CA TRP A 4 8.31 0.92 -3.91
C TRP A 4 7.62 -0.44 -3.72
N SER A 5 8.22 -1.33 -2.93
CA SER A 5 7.65 -2.66 -2.63
C SER A 5 6.37 -2.57 -1.80
N VAL A 6 6.27 -1.58 -0.91
CA VAL A 6 5.05 -1.34 -0.13
C VAL A 6 3.93 -0.74 -0.99
N HIS A 7 4.26 0.06 -2.01
CA HIS A 7 3.28 0.69 -2.89
C HIS A 7 2.66 -0.33 -3.86
N THR A 8 3.48 -1.18 -4.48
CA THR A 8 2.98 -2.24 -5.38
C THR A 8 2.14 -3.28 -4.64
N ALA A 9 2.54 -3.65 -3.42
CA ALA A 9 1.76 -4.53 -2.56
C ALA A 9 0.41 -3.91 -2.15
N LEU A 10 0.37 -2.59 -1.92
CA LEU A 10 -0.87 -1.87 -1.64
C LEU A 10 -1.80 -1.85 -2.86
N MET A 11 -1.24 -1.63 -4.05
CA MET A 11 -2.01 -1.62 -5.31
C MET A 11 -2.61 -2.98 -5.63
N ALA A 12 -1.87 -4.08 -5.41
CA ALA A 12 -2.41 -5.43 -5.56
C ALA A 12 -3.59 -5.70 -4.61
N LYS A 13 -3.47 -5.28 -3.34
CA LYS A 13 -4.54 -5.39 -2.35
C LYS A 13 -5.77 -4.56 -2.73
N ALA A 14 -5.57 -3.35 -3.23
CA ALA A 14 -6.65 -2.47 -3.67
C ALA A 14 -7.39 -3.06 -4.89
N ALA A 15 -6.65 -3.56 -5.88
CA ALA A 15 -7.22 -4.19 -7.07
C ALA A 15 -8.04 -5.45 -6.74
N LEU A 16 -7.55 -6.30 -5.84
CA LEU A 16 -8.30 -7.48 -5.38
C LEU A 16 -9.55 -7.10 -4.60
N LYS A 17 -9.47 -6.07 -3.74
CA LYS A 17 -10.65 -5.54 -3.03
C LYS A 17 -11.69 -4.95 -3.99
N ALA A 18 -11.26 -4.25 -5.04
CA ALA A 18 -12.15 -3.66 -6.03
C ALA A 18 -12.93 -4.73 -6.82
N HIS A 19 -12.32 -5.88 -7.07
CA HIS A 19 -12.97 -6.97 -7.78
C HIS A 19 -13.98 -7.74 -6.90
N SER A 20 -13.90 -7.64 -5.57
CA SER A 20 -14.88 -8.12 -4.58
C SER A 20 -15.48 -9.52 -4.83
N THR A 21 -14.73 -10.42 -5.49
CA THR A 21 -15.16 -11.81 -5.70
C THR A 21 -14.59 -12.75 -4.65
N PRO A 22 -15.33 -13.79 -4.24
CA PRO A 22 -14.83 -14.80 -3.30
C PRO A 22 -13.74 -15.69 -3.92
N ARG A 23 -13.65 -15.77 -5.25
CA ARG A 23 -12.63 -16.54 -6.00
C ARG A 23 -11.46 -15.65 -6.45
N TRP A 24 -10.88 -14.91 -5.51
CA TRP A 24 -9.79 -13.97 -5.77
C TRP A 24 -8.57 -14.62 -6.45
N THR A 25 -8.35 -15.93 -6.26
CA THR A 25 -7.26 -16.70 -6.89
C THR A 25 -7.36 -16.76 -8.41
N GLN A 26 -8.56 -16.71 -8.99
CA GLN A 26 -8.76 -16.69 -10.44
C GLN A 26 -8.42 -15.33 -11.07
N VAL A 27 -8.51 -14.27 -10.26
CA VAL A 27 -8.33 -12.87 -10.67
C VAL A 27 -6.89 -12.42 -10.43
N LEU A 28 -6.21 -13.09 -9.51
CA LEU A 28 -4.83 -12.83 -9.12
C LEU A 28 -3.85 -12.80 -10.31
N PRO A 29 -3.88 -13.74 -11.28
CA PRO A 29 -2.99 -13.68 -12.44
C PRO A 29 -3.19 -12.42 -13.28
N PHE A 30 -4.43 -11.97 -13.45
CA PHE A 30 -4.76 -10.77 -14.23
C PHE A 30 -4.33 -9.48 -13.53
N VAL A 31 -4.56 -9.38 -12.21
CA VAL A 31 -4.08 -8.23 -11.41
C VAL A 31 -2.56 -8.13 -11.48
N PHE A 32 -1.88 -9.27 -11.37
CA PHE A 32 -0.42 -9.32 -11.48
C PHE A 32 0.11 -9.05 -12.88
N LEU A 33 -0.62 -9.45 -13.92
CA LEU A 33 -0.30 -9.09 -15.30
C LEU A 33 -0.41 -7.57 -15.50
N GLY A 34 -1.52 -6.98 -15.05
CA GLY A 34 -1.72 -5.52 -15.09
C GLY A 34 -0.61 -4.77 -14.36
N LEU A 35 -0.26 -5.18 -13.13
CA LEU A 35 0.83 -4.55 -12.37
C LEU A 35 2.20 -4.67 -13.06
N ARG A 36 2.44 -5.73 -13.83
CA ARG A 36 3.71 -5.91 -14.57
C ARG A 36 3.77 -5.11 -15.86
N SER A 37 2.61 -4.85 -16.48
CA SER A 37 2.48 -4.10 -17.73
C SER A 37 2.21 -2.61 -17.54
N VAL A 38 2.03 -2.13 -16.31
CA VAL A 38 1.90 -0.69 -16.03
C VAL A 38 3.25 0.00 -16.24
N ILE A 39 3.22 1.07 -17.04
CA ILE A 39 4.37 1.93 -17.27
C ILE A 39 4.64 2.71 -15.99
N LYS A 40 5.87 2.59 -15.48
CA LYS A 40 6.36 3.47 -14.41
C LYS A 40 6.89 4.75 -15.04
N LEU A 41 6.18 5.86 -14.85
CA LEU A 41 6.52 7.15 -15.45
C LEU A 41 7.94 7.64 -15.08
N ASP A 42 8.42 7.36 -13.86
CA ASP A 42 9.75 7.81 -13.41
C ASP A 42 10.91 7.24 -14.25
N ILE A 43 10.74 6.02 -14.78
CA ILE A 43 11.76 5.31 -15.58
C ILE A 43 11.31 5.08 -17.02
N ASN A 44 10.11 5.54 -17.36
CA ASN A 44 9.42 5.33 -18.64
C ASN A 44 9.48 3.89 -19.17
N ALA A 45 9.37 2.90 -18.28
CA ALA A 45 9.44 1.47 -18.60
C ALA A 45 8.48 0.67 -17.72
N THR A 46 8.02 -0.47 -18.21
CA THR A 46 7.22 -1.44 -17.46
C THR A 46 8.10 -2.42 -16.68
N ALA A 47 7.58 -2.98 -15.60
CA ALA A 47 8.33 -4.00 -14.83
C ALA A 47 8.61 -5.26 -15.66
N ALA A 48 7.69 -5.59 -16.57
CA ALA A 48 7.86 -6.63 -17.59
C ALA A 48 9.04 -6.34 -18.53
N GLU A 49 9.11 -5.15 -19.12
CA GLU A 49 10.20 -4.76 -20.02
C GLU A 49 11.56 -4.75 -19.33
N MET A 50 11.62 -4.31 -18.07
CA MET A 50 12.87 -4.33 -17.32
C MET A 50 13.43 -5.73 -17.09
N VAL A 51 12.56 -6.73 -16.95
CA VAL A 51 12.97 -8.12 -16.69
C VAL A 51 13.30 -8.84 -17.99
N TYR A 52 12.47 -8.66 -19.03
CA TYR A 52 12.58 -9.42 -20.28
C TYR A 52 13.28 -8.65 -21.41
N GLY A 53 13.65 -7.39 -21.18
CA GLY A 53 14.31 -6.52 -22.17
C GLY A 53 13.45 -6.14 -23.38
N THR A 54 12.18 -6.54 -23.40
CA THR A 54 11.26 -6.36 -24.53
C THR A 54 9.85 -6.06 -24.03
N THR A 55 9.07 -5.35 -24.86
CA THR A 55 7.67 -5.04 -24.59
C THR A 55 6.84 -6.35 -24.61
N ILE A 56 6.19 -6.70 -23.50
CA ILE A 56 5.30 -7.88 -23.49
C ILE A 56 4.01 -7.54 -24.22
N ARG A 57 3.67 -8.35 -25.23
CA ARG A 57 2.36 -8.36 -25.89
C ARG A 57 1.31 -8.87 -24.90
N LEU A 58 0.34 -8.05 -24.56
CA LEU A 58 -0.76 -8.48 -23.70
C LEU A 58 -1.79 -9.26 -24.52
N PRO A 59 -2.53 -10.20 -23.93
CA PRO A 59 -3.66 -10.86 -24.60
C PRO A 59 -4.68 -9.88 -25.18
N SER A 60 -4.84 -8.68 -24.58
CA SER A 60 -5.67 -7.60 -25.13
C SER A 60 -5.19 -7.09 -26.48
N ASP A 61 -3.89 -7.17 -26.78
CA ASP A 61 -3.30 -6.66 -28.02
C ASP A 61 -3.54 -7.63 -29.20
N PHE A 62 -3.99 -8.86 -28.91
CA PHE A 62 -4.30 -9.87 -29.92
C PHE A 62 -5.74 -9.77 -30.44
N PHE A 63 -6.66 -9.22 -29.65
CA PHE A 63 -8.04 -9.05 -30.07
C PHE A 63 -8.19 -7.67 -30.74
N GLN A 64 -8.14 -7.64 -32.07
CA GLN A 64 -8.64 -6.49 -32.84
C GLN A 64 -10.15 -6.59 -32.92
N ASP A 65 -10.87 -5.56 -32.47
CA ASP A 65 -12.34 -5.49 -32.56
C ASP A 65 -12.78 -5.51 -34.03
N THR A 66 -13.19 -6.67 -34.52
CA THR A 66 -13.93 -6.82 -35.76
C THR A 66 -15.42 -6.91 -35.46
N GLY A 67 -16.07 -5.77 -35.27
CA GLY A 67 -17.54 -5.74 -35.33
C GLY A 67 -18.20 -4.66 -34.49
N THR A 68 -19.06 -3.91 -35.15
CA THR A 68 -19.96 -2.89 -34.62
C THR A 68 -20.85 -3.44 -33.50
N ASN A 69 -20.34 -3.46 -32.27
CA ASN A 69 -21.17 -3.65 -31.09
C ASN A 69 -21.87 -2.33 -30.77
N ASN A 70 -23.15 -2.38 -30.37
CA ASN A 70 -24.01 -1.23 -30.08
C ASN A 70 -23.36 -0.28 -29.06
N VAL A 71 -22.57 0.68 -29.55
CA VAL A 71 -21.78 1.64 -28.77
C VAL A 71 -22.65 2.37 -27.75
N SER A 72 -23.93 2.57 -28.08
CA SER A 72 -24.92 3.20 -27.20
C SER A 72 -25.15 2.42 -25.90
N GLU A 73 -25.33 1.10 -25.95
CA GLU A 73 -25.60 0.27 -24.77
C GLU A 73 -24.37 0.18 -23.86
N PHE A 74 -23.19 0.03 -24.45
CA PHE A 74 -21.92 0.01 -23.71
C PHE A 74 -21.67 1.35 -23.00
N VAL A 75 -21.89 2.48 -23.68
CA VAL A 75 -21.75 3.81 -23.08
C VAL A 75 -22.75 4.01 -21.94
N GLN A 76 -23.97 3.48 -22.05
CA GLN A 76 -24.93 3.53 -20.94
C GLN A 76 -24.49 2.68 -19.74
N GLN A 77 -24.05 1.45 -19.96
CA GLN A 77 -23.50 0.59 -18.90
C GLN A 77 -22.26 1.20 -18.23
N LEU A 78 -21.37 1.83 -19.01
CA LEU A 78 -20.19 2.53 -18.50
C LEU A 78 -20.57 3.72 -17.62
N LYS A 79 -21.56 4.52 -18.05
CA LYS A 79 -22.08 5.63 -17.23
C LYS A 79 -22.70 5.13 -15.93
N GLN A 80 -23.43 4.02 -15.96
CA GLN A 80 -24.04 3.42 -14.76
C GLN A 80 -22.98 2.91 -13.78
N THR A 81 -21.97 2.20 -14.28
CA THR A 81 -20.87 1.68 -13.45
C THR A 81 -20.03 2.79 -12.85
N MET A 82 -19.67 3.82 -13.63
CA MET A 82 -18.97 5.01 -13.12
C MET A 82 -19.80 5.77 -12.08
N HIS A 83 -21.13 5.81 -12.22
CA HIS A 83 -22.00 6.41 -11.20
C HIS A 83 -21.96 5.62 -9.88
N ASN A 84 -21.91 4.30 -9.94
CA ASN A 84 -21.84 3.43 -8.76
C ASN A 84 -20.47 3.44 -8.07
N ILE A 85 -19.40 3.72 -8.83
CA ILE A 85 -18.02 3.79 -8.32
C ILE A 85 -17.68 5.19 -7.78
N LYS A 86 -18.64 6.13 -7.79
CA LYS A 86 -18.42 7.49 -7.28
C LYS A 86 -17.77 7.43 -5.89
N PRO A 87 -16.58 8.04 -5.73
CA PRO A 87 -15.92 8.09 -4.44
C PRO A 87 -16.87 8.76 -3.45
N VAL A 88 -17.22 8.06 -2.38
CA VAL A 88 -17.90 8.71 -1.25
C VAL A 88 -16.93 9.76 -0.72
N PRO A 89 -17.33 11.04 -0.61
CA PRO A 89 -16.48 12.05 -0.01
C PRO A 89 -16.12 11.54 1.38
N THR A 90 -14.85 11.16 1.54
CA THR A 90 -14.31 10.80 2.83
C THR A 90 -14.49 12.03 3.70
N SER A 91 -15.24 11.88 4.81
CA SER A 91 -15.26 12.87 5.88
C SER A 91 -13.82 13.26 6.10
N SER A 92 -13.51 14.55 5.85
CA SER A 92 -12.20 15.14 6.02
C SER A 92 -11.49 14.43 7.17
N GLN A 93 -10.53 13.56 6.84
CA GLN A 93 -9.52 13.17 7.81
C GLN A 93 -8.68 14.42 7.98
N GLY A 94 -9.25 15.41 8.67
CA GLY A 94 -8.56 16.59 9.10
C GLY A 94 -7.28 16.09 9.72
N ARG A 95 -6.16 16.56 9.17
CA ARG A 95 -4.82 16.30 9.67
C ARG A 95 -4.87 16.62 11.16
N LYS A 96 -5.05 15.61 12.00
CA LYS A 96 -5.01 15.79 13.45
C LYS A 96 -3.57 16.18 13.71
N THR A 97 -3.33 17.47 13.90
CA THR A 97 -2.05 17.97 14.37
C THR A 97 -1.92 17.47 15.80
N VAL A 98 -1.32 16.30 15.95
CA VAL A 98 -0.99 15.77 17.26
C VAL A 98 0.00 16.75 17.87
N PHE A 99 -0.38 17.38 18.98
CA PHE A 99 0.54 18.21 19.75
C PHE A 99 1.62 17.28 20.33
N VAL A 100 2.87 17.52 19.95
CA VAL A 100 4.03 16.78 20.44
C VAL A 100 4.89 17.75 21.24
N HIS A 101 5.07 17.49 22.53
CA HIS A 101 5.87 18.33 23.39
C HIS A 101 7.35 18.35 22.93
N PRO A 102 8.03 19.50 22.85
CA PRO A 102 9.41 19.59 22.37
C PRO A 102 10.39 18.69 23.15
N GLU A 103 10.18 18.53 24.46
CA GLU A 103 11.04 17.72 25.32
C GLU A 103 10.93 16.21 25.06
N LEU A 104 9.95 15.74 24.27
CA LEU A 104 9.92 14.35 23.82
C LEU A 104 11.13 14.00 22.95
N SER A 105 11.78 14.99 22.35
CA SER A 105 13.05 14.79 21.65
C SER A 105 14.23 14.51 22.60
N LEU A 106 14.16 15.03 23.83
CA LEU A 106 15.21 14.97 24.84
C LEU A 106 14.98 13.89 25.90
N CYS A 107 13.86 13.17 25.86
CA CYS A 107 13.52 12.21 26.92
C CYS A 107 14.63 11.15 27.08
N THR A 108 14.84 10.59 28.27
CA THR A 108 15.88 9.56 28.45
C THR A 108 15.34 8.15 28.17
N HIS A 109 14.03 7.96 28.35
CA HIS A 109 13.36 6.68 28.21
C HIS A 109 12.11 6.79 27.33
N VAL A 110 11.78 5.72 26.60
CA VAL A 110 10.58 5.62 25.78
C VAL A 110 9.83 4.30 26.01
N PHE A 111 8.52 4.32 25.77
CA PHE A 111 7.66 3.15 25.81
C PHE A 111 7.46 2.56 24.41
N LEU A 112 7.63 1.24 24.27
CA LEU A 112 7.48 0.56 22.98
C LEU A 112 6.07 -0.02 22.86
N ARG A 113 5.36 0.32 21.77
CA ARG A 113 4.00 -0.18 21.53
C ARG A 113 4.00 -1.60 20.98
N HIS A 114 3.05 -2.41 21.41
CA HIS A 114 2.74 -3.71 20.81
C HIS A 114 1.60 -3.61 19.80
N ASP A 115 1.92 -3.75 18.51
CA ASP A 115 0.93 -3.67 17.41
C ASP A 115 0.35 -5.03 16.98
N ALA A 116 0.72 -6.13 17.65
CA ALA A 116 0.13 -7.44 17.44
C ALA A 116 -1.24 -7.58 18.14
N ILE A 117 -2.00 -8.62 17.78
CA ILE A 117 -3.25 -8.98 18.47
C ILE A 117 -2.93 -9.28 19.94
N ARG A 118 -3.47 -8.47 20.85
CA ARG A 118 -3.21 -8.54 22.29
C ARG A 118 -4.11 -9.56 22.96
N LYS A 119 -3.57 -10.24 23.97
CA LYS A 119 -4.38 -11.00 24.90
C LYS A 119 -5.19 -10.04 25.79
N PRO A 120 -6.36 -10.46 26.32
CA PRO A 120 -7.08 -9.67 27.32
C PRO A 120 -6.15 -9.24 28.46
N LEU A 121 -6.27 -7.98 28.90
CA LEU A 121 -5.52 -7.39 30.02
C LEU A 121 -3.99 -7.28 29.84
N GLN A 122 -3.44 -7.55 28.66
CA GLN A 122 -2.01 -7.29 28.38
C GLN A 122 -1.78 -5.78 28.15
N PRO A 123 -0.76 -5.13 28.73
CA PRO A 123 -0.47 -3.71 28.49
C PRO A 123 -0.18 -3.41 27.01
N SER A 124 -0.54 -2.21 26.55
CA SER A 124 -0.32 -1.78 25.16
C SER A 124 1.15 -1.46 24.86
N TYR A 125 1.90 -1.15 25.91
CA TYR A 125 3.27 -0.69 25.82
C TYR A 125 4.14 -1.48 26.80
N ASP A 126 5.34 -1.81 26.37
CA ASP A 126 6.38 -2.35 27.22
C ASP A 126 7.31 -1.23 27.67
N GLY A 127 7.56 -1.21 28.99
CA GLY A 127 8.70 -0.62 29.71
C GLY A 127 9.10 0.82 29.39
N PRO A 128 9.76 1.52 30.32
CA PRO A 128 10.65 2.60 29.92
C PRO A 128 11.98 1.98 29.46
N PHE A 129 12.28 2.04 28.16
CA PHE A 129 13.58 1.65 27.62
C PHE A 129 14.48 2.85 27.44
N ALA A 130 15.74 2.74 27.89
CA ALA A 130 16.74 3.78 27.73
C ALA A 130 17.07 4.00 26.25
N VAL A 131 17.10 5.26 25.83
CA VAL A 131 17.44 5.64 24.45
C VAL A 131 18.94 5.85 24.33
N VAL A 132 19.58 5.04 23.49
CA VAL A 132 21.02 5.07 23.25
C VAL A 132 21.36 6.05 22.13
N LYS A 133 20.60 6.03 21.04
CA LYS A 133 20.80 6.89 19.86
C LYS A 133 19.47 7.35 19.28
N ARG A 134 19.46 8.56 18.73
CA ARG A 134 18.30 9.16 18.04
C ARG A 134 18.71 9.67 16.68
N SER A 135 17.86 9.39 15.70
CA SER A 135 17.89 9.92 14.34
C SER A 135 16.50 10.44 13.98
N GLU A 136 16.35 11.14 12.86
CA GLU A 136 15.04 11.68 12.43
C GLU A 136 13.94 10.60 12.33
N LYS A 137 14.30 9.42 11.80
CA LYS A 137 13.38 8.30 11.56
C LYS A 137 13.59 7.11 12.48
N LEU A 138 14.70 7.05 13.21
CA LEU A 138 15.12 5.85 13.94
C LEU A 138 15.48 6.18 15.38
N ILE A 139 15.16 5.27 16.29
CA ILE A 139 15.50 5.34 17.71
C ILE A 139 16.12 3.99 18.11
N THR A 140 17.32 4.03 18.68
CA THR A 140 17.99 2.84 19.23
C THR A 140 17.77 2.76 20.72
N LEU A 141 17.23 1.64 21.18
CA LEU A 141 16.89 1.37 22.57
C LEU A 141 17.79 0.29 23.15
N GLN A 142 18.11 0.41 24.44
CA GLN A 142 18.75 -0.67 25.19
C GLN A 142 17.67 -1.58 25.80
N ARG A 143 17.57 -2.82 25.30
CA ARG A 143 16.63 -3.83 25.76
C ARG A 143 17.38 -5.11 26.12
N GLN A 144 17.28 -5.56 27.37
CA GLN A 144 17.91 -6.81 27.85
C GLN A 144 19.42 -6.89 27.52
N GLY A 145 20.14 -5.76 27.67
CA GLY A 145 21.57 -5.68 27.37
C GLY A 145 21.94 -5.61 25.88
N LYS A 146 20.96 -5.55 24.97
CA LYS A 146 21.17 -5.41 23.53
C LYS A 146 20.64 -4.07 23.01
N GLU A 147 21.34 -3.50 22.04
CA GLU A 147 20.87 -2.34 21.28
C GLU A 147 19.93 -2.79 20.16
N ILE A 148 18.70 -2.27 20.13
CA ILE A 148 17.71 -2.59 19.09
C ILE A 148 17.23 -1.28 18.47
N CYS A 149 17.22 -1.21 17.14
CA CYS A 149 16.81 -0.04 16.38
C CYS A 149 15.32 -0.15 15.96
N PHE A 150 14.55 0.91 16.20
CA PHE A 150 13.13 1.01 15.86
C PHE A 150 12.87 2.25 15.00
N HIS A 151 11.83 2.20 14.17
CA HIS A 151 11.34 3.38 13.45
C HIS A 151 10.45 4.24 14.36
N ARG A 152 10.60 5.55 14.27
CA ARG A 152 9.80 6.54 15.00
C ARG A 152 8.39 6.67 14.44
#